data_AF-A0A9D6J711-F1
#
_entry.id   AF-A0A9D6J711-F1
#
_cell.length_a   1.000
_cell.length_b   1.000
_cell.length_c   1.000
_cell.angle_alpha   90.00
_cell.angle_beta   90.00
_cell.angle_gamma   90.00
#
_symmetry.space_group_name_H-M   'P 1'
#
loop_
_entity.id
_entity.type
_entity.pdbx_description
1 polymer ?
#
loop_
_entity_poly.entity_id
_entity_poly.type
_entity_poly.pdbx_seq_one_letter_code
_entity_poly.pdbx_strand_id
1 'polypeptide(L)'
;MPIEKIIVGFDIGSVSINTVVCTRDGEILFEPRYIRHFGKTISVCSKILESIESQYGSEAIKKVVFTGTHGETIAKALGMYFEIETLAIGYGLYKLMPEAREVISIGGHDSSFFILSPSNNEFILQDFKLNEACAAGTGSFIDQQAERIYADFPEFINVSDPQFRIESVLSRFIREGCASIQPANVACRCTVFTKSDMIHLQNKGNAVRDIIAGLHEGVAKNFKSTLITNRTLHGPVAFIGGFASNELAKKSFKKILGLDIFIPRHHTIVGALGAVLSAIRNGAGYTVRSSEISNLSASGAFAIPTTSPLTFTSGYFSDLGEVSGFPSGNDEIKVYMGFDIGSTTTKMVIVSPDGKVYYKRYIPTEGQPVEAIRKAIKNFLETWNDAKRIKVCGVGTTKGYDLLQA
;
A
#
# COMPACT_ATOMS: atom_id res chain seq x y z
N MET A 1 -19.07 -27.24 -30.79
CA MET A 1 -17.74 -26.68 -31.09
C MET A 1 -16.72 -27.40 -30.20
N PRO A 2 -15.54 -27.80 -30.69
CA PRO A 2 -14.53 -28.39 -29.82
C PRO A 2 -14.19 -27.37 -28.73
N ILE A 3 -14.23 -27.80 -27.47
CA ILE A 3 -13.88 -26.98 -26.33
C ILE A 3 -12.41 -26.56 -26.53
N GLU A 4 -12.17 -25.29 -26.78
CA GLU A 4 -10.82 -24.75 -26.88
C GLU A 4 -10.13 -25.00 -25.54
N LYS A 5 -9.05 -25.79 -25.57
CA LYS A 5 -8.35 -26.17 -24.35
C LYS A 5 -7.50 -24.99 -23.91
N ILE A 6 -7.76 -24.50 -22.71
CA ILE A 6 -7.13 -23.30 -22.15
C ILE A 6 -6.07 -23.63 -21.11
N ILE A 7 -5.18 -22.67 -20.88
CA ILE A 7 -4.19 -22.67 -19.82
C ILE A 7 -4.46 -21.47 -18.92
N VAL A 8 -4.49 -21.69 -17.60
CA VAL A 8 -4.69 -20.63 -16.61
C VAL A 8 -3.38 -20.37 -15.88
N GLY A 9 -2.89 -19.14 -15.93
CA GLY A 9 -1.72 -18.68 -15.18
C GLY A 9 -2.14 -17.87 -13.97
N PHE A 10 -1.58 -18.18 -12.82
CA PHE A 10 -1.73 -17.41 -11.58
C PHE A 10 -0.39 -16.84 -11.16
N ASP A 11 -0.35 -15.53 -10.95
CA ASP A 11 0.69 -14.83 -10.23
C ASP A 11 0.12 -14.40 -8.87
N ILE A 12 0.52 -15.11 -7.83
CA ILE A 12 -0.01 -14.93 -6.47
C ILE A 12 1.09 -14.24 -5.64
N GLY A 13 1.15 -12.92 -5.80
CA GLY A 13 2.09 -12.06 -5.12
C GLY A 13 1.72 -11.80 -3.66
N SER A 14 2.35 -10.78 -3.07
CA SER A 14 2.20 -10.46 -1.64
C SER A 14 0.88 -9.77 -1.24
N VAL A 15 0.20 -9.13 -2.21
CA VAL A 15 -1.03 -8.36 -1.99
C VAL A 15 -2.18 -8.80 -2.91
N SER A 16 -1.87 -9.30 -4.11
CA SER A 16 -2.86 -9.59 -5.16
C SER A 16 -2.66 -10.94 -5.84
N ILE A 17 -3.71 -11.36 -6.54
CA ILE A 17 -3.72 -12.49 -7.46
C ILE A 17 -4.00 -11.94 -8.85
N ASN A 18 -3.00 -12.06 -9.73
CA ASN A 18 -3.07 -11.61 -11.10
C ASN A 18 -3.20 -12.86 -11.96
N THR A 19 -4.24 -12.93 -12.78
CA THR A 19 -4.61 -14.17 -13.48
C THR A 19 -4.67 -13.91 -14.97
N VAL A 20 -4.28 -14.90 -15.77
CA VAL A 20 -4.46 -14.87 -17.23
C VAL A 20 -5.00 -16.21 -17.72
N VAL A 21 -5.89 -16.17 -18.69
CA VAL A 21 -6.37 -17.34 -19.44
C VAL A 21 -5.82 -17.24 -20.85
N CYS A 22 -5.09 -18.27 -21.28
CA CYS A 22 -4.46 -18.32 -22.59
C CYS A 22 -4.93 -19.53 -23.41
N THR A 23 -4.77 -19.43 -24.72
CA THR A 23 -4.78 -20.58 -25.63
C THR A 23 -3.58 -21.49 -25.35
N ARG A 24 -3.53 -22.65 -26.02
CA ARG A 24 -2.38 -23.56 -25.98
C ARG A 24 -1.10 -22.96 -26.55
N ASP A 25 -1.23 -21.97 -27.42
CA ASP A 25 -0.12 -21.30 -28.09
C ASP A 25 0.35 -20.05 -27.32
N GLY A 26 -0.27 -19.77 -26.16
CA GLY A 26 0.09 -18.65 -25.30
C GLY A 26 -0.52 -17.31 -25.72
N GLU A 27 -1.59 -17.34 -26.52
CA GLU A 27 -2.37 -16.13 -26.83
C GLU A 27 -3.35 -15.82 -25.70
N ILE A 28 -3.44 -14.56 -25.30
CA ILE A 28 -4.31 -14.12 -24.20
C ILE A 28 -5.77 -14.16 -24.68
N LEU A 29 -6.59 -15.00 -24.05
CA LEU A 29 -8.04 -15.07 -24.28
C LEU A 29 -8.80 -14.15 -23.34
N PHE A 30 -8.39 -14.13 -22.07
CA PHE A 30 -9.06 -13.37 -21.03
C PHE A 30 -8.10 -13.01 -19.90
N GLU A 31 -8.20 -11.76 -19.46
CA GLU A 31 -7.52 -11.24 -18.27
C GLU A 31 -8.60 -10.94 -17.23
N PRO A 32 -8.78 -11.82 -16.22
CA PRO A 32 -9.55 -11.49 -15.04
C PRO A 32 -9.06 -10.19 -14.40
N ARG A 33 -10.00 -9.46 -13.78
CA ARG A 33 -9.69 -8.23 -13.04
C ARG A 33 -8.61 -8.50 -11.98
N TYR A 34 -7.73 -7.52 -11.78
CA TYR A 34 -6.79 -7.49 -10.67
C TYR A 34 -7.53 -7.58 -9.32
N ILE A 35 -7.23 -8.61 -8.52
CA ILE A 35 -7.90 -8.87 -7.23
C ILE A 35 -6.88 -8.89 -6.11
N ARG A 36 -7.12 -8.10 -5.04
CA ARG A 36 -6.33 -8.18 -3.80
C ARG A 36 -6.84 -9.33 -2.94
N HIS A 37 -5.94 -10.15 -2.41
CA HIS A 37 -6.35 -11.34 -1.66
C HIS A 37 -6.66 -11.07 -0.18
N PHE A 38 -6.22 -9.93 0.38
CA PHE A 38 -6.45 -9.56 1.80
C PHE A 38 -6.09 -10.69 2.79
N GLY A 39 -4.95 -11.34 2.56
CA GLY A 39 -4.50 -12.51 3.35
C GLY A 39 -5.24 -13.82 3.07
N LYS A 40 -6.25 -13.85 2.18
CA LYS A 40 -7.08 -15.02 1.89
C LYS A 40 -6.71 -15.72 0.57
N THR A 41 -5.41 -15.88 0.31
CA THR A 41 -4.84 -16.35 -0.98
C THR A 41 -5.53 -17.61 -1.53
N ILE A 42 -5.65 -18.66 -0.72
CA ILE A 42 -6.27 -19.95 -1.13
C ILE A 42 -7.72 -19.74 -1.58
N SER A 43 -8.53 -19.09 -0.74
CA SER A 43 -9.96 -18.93 -1.02
C SER A 43 -10.21 -18.02 -2.23
N VAL A 44 -9.38 -17.01 -2.44
CA VAL A 44 -9.50 -16.09 -3.57
C VAL A 44 -9.04 -16.77 -4.86
N CYS A 45 -7.92 -17.49 -4.82
CA CYS A 45 -7.44 -18.29 -5.95
C CYS A 45 -8.48 -19.33 -6.40
N SER A 46 -9.06 -20.05 -5.44
CA SER A 46 -10.12 -21.04 -5.70
C SER A 46 -11.34 -20.40 -6.36
N LYS A 47 -11.83 -19.27 -5.85
CA LYS A 47 -12.97 -18.53 -6.44
C LYS A 47 -12.69 -18.01 -7.85
N ILE A 48 -11.47 -17.53 -8.11
CA ILE A 48 -11.09 -17.09 -9.47
C ILE A 48 -11.13 -18.30 -10.41
N LEU A 49 -10.55 -19.43 -10.01
CA LEU A 49 -10.57 -20.65 -10.83
C LEU A 49 -12.00 -21.17 -11.03
N GLU A 50 -12.85 -21.14 -10.01
CA GLU A 50 -14.28 -21.51 -10.10
C GLU A 50 -15.03 -20.64 -11.11
N SER A 51 -14.76 -19.34 -11.14
CA SER A 51 -15.33 -18.43 -12.15
C SER A 51 -14.87 -18.79 -13.57
N ILE A 52 -13.61 -19.18 -13.75
CA ILE A 52 -13.07 -19.61 -15.05
C ILE A 52 -13.67 -20.96 -15.46
N GLU A 53 -13.80 -21.90 -14.53
CA GLU A 53 -14.47 -23.18 -14.74
C GLU A 53 -15.93 -23.00 -15.15
N SER A 54 -16.64 -22.04 -14.53
CA SER A 54 -18.02 -21.71 -14.87
C SER A 54 -18.16 -21.09 -16.26
N GLN A 55 -17.18 -20.27 -16.67
CA GLN A 55 -17.20 -19.56 -17.95
C GLN A 55 -16.80 -20.44 -19.14
N TYR A 56 -15.76 -21.27 -18.99
CA TYR A 56 -15.18 -22.06 -20.08
C TYR A 56 -15.53 -23.56 -20.00
N GLY A 57 -16.02 -24.03 -18.86
CA GLY A 57 -16.19 -25.44 -18.54
C GLY A 57 -14.91 -26.04 -17.96
N SER A 58 -15.03 -26.83 -16.89
CA SER A 58 -13.88 -27.44 -16.21
C SER A 58 -13.03 -28.29 -17.18
N GLU A 59 -13.65 -29.02 -18.10
CA GLU A 59 -12.95 -29.85 -19.09
C GLU A 59 -12.13 -29.06 -20.12
N ALA A 60 -12.38 -27.74 -20.27
CA ALA A 60 -11.57 -26.86 -21.09
C ALA A 60 -10.19 -26.60 -20.47
N ILE A 61 -10.10 -26.56 -19.15
CA ILE A 61 -8.87 -26.19 -18.42
C ILE A 61 -7.89 -27.34 -18.46
N LYS A 62 -6.90 -27.24 -19.34
CA LYS A 62 -5.92 -28.30 -19.55
C LYS A 62 -4.71 -28.18 -18.64
N LYS A 63 -4.34 -26.96 -18.26
CA LYS A 63 -3.19 -26.67 -17.40
C LYS A 63 -3.50 -25.49 -16.50
N VAL A 64 -3.06 -25.57 -15.26
CA VAL A 64 -2.98 -24.45 -14.33
C VAL A 64 -1.53 -24.33 -13.88
N VAL A 65 -1.01 -23.11 -13.87
CA VAL A 65 0.40 -22.82 -13.58
C VAL A 65 0.51 -21.64 -12.63
N PHE A 66 1.58 -21.62 -11.84
CA PHE A 66 1.75 -20.65 -10.77
C PHE A 66 3.11 -19.94 -10.86
N THR A 67 3.12 -18.69 -10.40
CA THR A 67 4.31 -17.90 -10.05
C THR A 67 3.97 -17.02 -8.83
N GLY A 68 4.96 -16.29 -8.33
CA GLY A 68 4.82 -15.39 -7.18
C GLY A 68 4.91 -16.12 -5.84
N THR A 69 5.19 -15.36 -4.78
CA THR A 69 5.58 -15.89 -3.46
C THR A 69 4.56 -16.87 -2.87
N HIS A 70 3.27 -16.55 -2.93
CA HIS A 70 2.22 -17.44 -2.41
C HIS A 70 1.83 -18.53 -3.42
N GLY A 71 2.11 -18.30 -4.71
CA GLY A 71 1.91 -19.26 -5.78
C GLY A 71 2.84 -20.46 -5.62
N GLU A 72 4.07 -20.24 -5.16
CA GLU A 72 5.03 -21.30 -4.84
C GLU A 72 4.45 -22.26 -3.80
N THR A 73 3.88 -21.73 -2.71
CA THR A 73 3.34 -22.55 -1.63
C THR A 73 2.14 -23.36 -2.08
N ILE A 74 1.22 -22.76 -2.86
CA ILE A 74 0.07 -23.46 -3.44
C ILE A 74 0.53 -24.54 -4.42
N ALA A 75 1.49 -24.21 -5.30
CA ALA A 75 2.00 -25.15 -6.28
C ALA A 75 2.72 -26.33 -5.62
N LYS A 76 3.56 -26.10 -4.61
CA LYS A 76 4.21 -27.15 -3.82
C LYS A 76 3.19 -28.06 -3.15
N ALA A 77 2.16 -27.49 -2.53
CA ALA A 77 1.14 -28.26 -1.82
C ALA A 77 0.31 -29.17 -2.77
N LEU A 78 0.14 -28.76 -4.02
CA LEU A 78 -0.66 -29.49 -5.03
C LEU A 78 0.19 -30.27 -6.06
N GLY A 79 1.52 -30.21 -5.98
CA GLY A 79 2.41 -30.79 -7.00
C GLY A 79 2.27 -30.14 -8.38
N MET A 80 1.94 -28.86 -8.44
CA MET A 80 1.71 -28.11 -9.67
C MET A 80 2.99 -27.46 -10.20
N TYR A 81 2.97 -27.10 -11.48
CA TYR A 81 4.08 -26.38 -12.10
C TYR A 81 4.19 -24.95 -11.53
N PHE A 82 5.40 -24.61 -11.12
CA PHE A 82 5.77 -23.30 -10.61
C PHE A 82 6.95 -22.75 -11.42
N GLU A 83 6.85 -21.48 -11.82
CA GLU A 83 7.96 -20.74 -12.43
C GLU A 83 8.39 -19.61 -11.48
N ILE A 84 9.69 -19.35 -11.43
CA ILE A 84 10.26 -18.26 -10.65
C ILE A 84 9.87 -16.93 -11.32
N GLU A 85 9.35 -16.00 -10.52
CA GLU A 85 8.80 -14.73 -11.01
C GLU A 85 9.78 -13.94 -11.89
N THR A 86 11.07 -13.91 -11.53
CA THR A 86 12.12 -13.26 -12.32
C THR A 86 12.20 -13.77 -13.76
N LEU A 87 12.09 -15.10 -13.96
CA LEU A 87 12.10 -15.72 -15.28
C LEU A 87 10.76 -15.52 -15.99
N ALA A 88 9.66 -15.69 -15.26
CA ALA A 88 8.32 -15.45 -15.77
C ALA A 88 8.18 -14.03 -16.34
N ILE A 89 8.62 -13.00 -15.60
CA ILE A 89 8.63 -11.62 -16.08
C ILE A 89 9.36 -11.48 -17.41
N GLY A 90 10.52 -12.14 -17.57
CA GLY A 90 11.26 -12.15 -18.83
C GLY A 90 10.45 -12.70 -20.00
N TYR A 91 9.82 -13.87 -19.83
CA TYR A 91 8.99 -14.48 -20.88
C TYR A 91 7.75 -13.65 -21.20
N GLY A 92 7.02 -13.23 -20.17
CA GLY A 92 5.79 -12.44 -20.33
C GLY A 92 6.06 -11.08 -20.96
N LEU A 93 7.14 -10.40 -20.55
CA LEU A 93 7.49 -9.11 -21.10
C LEU A 93 7.98 -9.22 -22.54
N TYR A 94 8.73 -10.28 -22.90
CA TYR A 94 9.14 -10.47 -24.29
C TYR A 94 7.94 -10.57 -25.24
N LYS A 95 6.87 -11.25 -24.82
CA LYS A 95 5.62 -11.34 -25.59
C LYS A 95 4.91 -9.99 -25.72
N LEU A 96 4.96 -9.15 -24.70
CA LEU A 96 4.19 -7.89 -24.63
C LEU A 96 4.95 -6.67 -25.16
N MET A 97 6.26 -6.64 -25.01
CA MET A 97 7.13 -5.49 -25.32
C MET A 97 8.58 -5.97 -25.60
N PRO A 98 8.85 -6.66 -26.72
CA PRO A 98 10.17 -7.22 -27.06
C PRO A 98 11.28 -6.16 -27.25
N GLU A 99 10.90 -4.90 -27.43
CA GLU A 99 11.81 -3.77 -27.49
C GLU A 99 12.36 -3.34 -26.12
N ALA A 100 11.79 -3.82 -25.01
CA ALA A 100 12.24 -3.46 -23.66
C ALA A 100 13.73 -3.76 -23.45
N ARG A 101 14.43 -2.88 -22.72
CA ARG A 101 15.82 -3.10 -22.29
C ARG A 101 15.97 -3.04 -20.78
N GLU A 102 15.15 -2.24 -20.13
CA GLU A 102 15.10 -2.19 -18.68
C GLU A 102 13.67 -2.33 -18.18
N VAL A 103 13.52 -2.90 -16.98
CA VAL A 103 12.21 -3.13 -16.37
C VAL A 103 12.22 -2.61 -14.95
N ILE A 104 11.22 -1.79 -14.63
CA ILE A 104 10.82 -1.41 -13.29
C ILE A 104 9.64 -2.30 -12.95
N SER A 105 9.78 -3.19 -11.97
CA SER A 105 8.67 -3.98 -11.43
C SER A 105 8.44 -3.55 -9.99
N ILE A 106 7.23 -3.10 -9.67
CA ILE A 106 6.89 -2.73 -8.30
C ILE A 106 5.59 -3.41 -7.90
N GLY A 107 5.72 -4.35 -6.98
CA GLY A 107 4.63 -5.10 -6.37
C GLY A 107 4.12 -4.46 -5.08
N GLY A 108 3.45 -5.28 -4.27
CA GLY A 108 2.94 -4.87 -2.97
C GLY A 108 4.04 -4.62 -1.94
N HIS A 109 4.96 -5.58 -1.78
CA HIS A 109 5.99 -5.57 -0.72
C HIS A 109 7.43 -5.57 -1.24
N ASP A 110 7.61 -5.68 -2.54
CA ASP A 110 8.91 -5.72 -3.20
C ASP A 110 8.95 -4.75 -4.38
N SER A 111 10.18 -4.47 -4.80
CA SER A 111 10.46 -3.73 -6.02
C SER A 111 11.73 -4.31 -6.64
N SER A 112 11.72 -4.47 -7.95
CA SER A 112 12.84 -5.02 -8.69
C SER A 112 13.15 -4.24 -9.96
N PHE A 113 14.41 -4.30 -10.35
CA PHE A 113 14.94 -3.68 -11.54
C PHE A 113 15.69 -4.72 -12.37
N PHE A 114 15.38 -4.78 -13.66
CA PHE A 114 15.94 -5.76 -14.60
C PHE A 114 16.64 -5.03 -15.73
N ILE A 115 17.75 -5.60 -16.20
CA ILE A 115 18.38 -5.26 -17.47
C ILE A 115 18.28 -6.49 -18.36
N LEU A 116 17.65 -6.32 -19.51
CA LEU A 116 17.32 -7.38 -20.45
C LEU A 116 18.04 -7.13 -21.78
N SER A 117 18.49 -8.22 -22.40
CA SER A 117 18.96 -8.21 -23.78
C SER A 117 18.15 -9.18 -24.62
N PRO A 118 17.69 -8.78 -25.82
CA PRO A 118 17.00 -9.70 -26.72
C PRO A 118 17.98 -10.73 -27.27
N SER A 119 17.57 -11.98 -27.33
CA SER A 119 18.31 -13.09 -27.95
C SER A 119 17.32 -14.16 -28.40
N ASN A 120 17.41 -14.64 -29.64
CA ASN A 120 16.66 -15.82 -30.12
C ASN A 120 15.18 -15.88 -29.74
N ASN A 121 14.44 -14.79 -29.96
CA ASN A 121 13.03 -14.67 -29.60
C ASN A 121 12.71 -14.80 -28.10
N GLU A 122 13.66 -14.42 -27.25
CA GLU A 122 13.49 -14.32 -25.80
C GLU A 122 14.36 -13.19 -25.22
N PHE A 123 14.20 -12.93 -23.93
CA PHE A 123 15.12 -12.07 -23.18
C PHE A 123 16.13 -12.89 -22.40
N ILE A 124 17.39 -12.47 -22.48
CA ILE A 124 18.44 -12.84 -21.52
C ILE A 124 18.49 -11.77 -20.43
N LEU A 125 18.38 -12.19 -19.18
CA LEU A 125 18.56 -11.34 -18.01
C LEU A 125 20.05 -11.05 -17.81
N GLN A 126 20.47 -9.82 -18.13
CA GLN A 126 21.86 -9.40 -17.95
C GLN A 126 22.17 -9.04 -16.50
N ASP A 127 21.21 -8.41 -15.84
CA ASP A 127 21.33 -8.03 -14.44
C ASP A 127 19.97 -7.89 -13.78
N PHE A 128 19.94 -8.15 -12.48
CA PHE A 128 18.75 -8.11 -11.66
C PHE A 128 19.07 -7.57 -10.27
N LYS A 129 18.24 -6.66 -9.80
CA LYS A 129 18.26 -6.19 -8.42
C LYS A 129 16.87 -6.23 -7.82
N LEU A 130 16.82 -6.62 -6.56
CA LEU A 130 15.61 -6.77 -5.79
C LEU A 130 15.75 -6.03 -4.47
N ASN A 131 14.69 -5.36 -4.06
CA ASN A 131 14.56 -4.76 -2.74
C ASN A 131 13.31 -5.31 -2.05
N GLU A 132 13.52 -6.29 -1.16
CA GLU A 132 12.50 -6.87 -0.27
C GLU A 132 12.57 -6.33 1.16
N ALA A 133 13.74 -5.82 1.57
CA ALA A 133 14.00 -5.46 2.97
C ALA A 133 13.27 -4.19 3.41
N CYS A 134 12.84 -3.34 2.48
CA CYS A 134 12.24 -2.06 2.79
C CYS A 134 10.90 -1.89 2.07
N ALA A 135 9.82 -1.81 2.86
CA ALA A 135 8.50 -1.43 2.35
C ALA A 135 8.49 -0.02 1.72
N ALA A 136 9.45 0.84 2.06
CA ALA A 136 9.54 2.17 1.49
C ALA A 136 9.92 2.08 0.00
N GLY A 137 8.95 2.36 -0.86
CA GLY A 137 9.12 2.28 -2.32
C GLY A 137 8.20 1.27 -3.02
N THR A 138 7.29 0.62 -2.30
CA THR A 138 6.39 -0.40 -2.85
C THR A 138 4.93 0.08 -2.90
N GLY A 139 4.05 -0.70 -3.53
CA GLY A 139 2.61 -0.41 -3.58
C GLY A 139 1.98 -0.31 -2.18
N SER A 140 2.27 -1.24 -1.27
CA SER A 140 1.72 -1.24 0.09
C SER A 140 2.14 -0.01 0.90
N PHE A 141 3.28 0.59 0.61
CA PHE A 141 3.66 1.85 1.26
C PHE A 141 2.73 2.99 0.89
N ILE A 142 2.36 3.09 -0.40
CA ILE A 142 1.37 4.06 -0.88
C ILE A 142 -0.01 3.74 -0.32
N ASP A 143 -0.42 2.47 -0.29
CA ASP A 143 -1.68 2.04 0.33
C ASP A 143 -1.79 2.54 1.78
N GLN A 144 -0.74 2.31 2.58
CA GLN A 144 -0.70 2.74 3.98
C GLN A 144 -0.76 4.26 4.15
N GLN A 145 -0.15 5.03 3.23
CA GLN A 145 -0.20 6.49 3.30
C GLN A 145 -1.58 7.00 2.87
N ALA A 146 -2.19 6.39 1.86
CA ALA A 146 -3.52 6.77 1.37
C ALA A 146 -4.60 6.49 2.41
N GLU A 147 -4.59 5.28 2.99
CA GLU A 147 -5.46 4.90 4.09
C GLU A 147 -5.30 5.84 5.28
N ARG A 148 -4.06 6.23 5.62
CA ARG A 148 -3.82 7.16 6.73
C ARG A 148 -4.48 8.52 6.55
N ILE A 149 -4.51 9.03 5.32
CA ILE A 149 -5.11 10.34 5.05
C ILE A 149 -6.63 10.22 4.96
N TYR A 150 -7.15 9.16 4.33
CA TYR A 150 -8.55 9.13 3.91
C TYR A 150 -9.44 8.07 4.59
N ALA A 151 -8.91 7.06 5.29
CA ALA A 151 -9.71 5.94 5.80
C ALA A 151 -10.92 6.38 6.64
N ASP A 152 -10.73 7.41 7.47
CA ASP A 152 -11.75 7.92 8.39
C ASP A 152 -12.73 8.91 7.74
N PHE A 153 -12.60 9.17 6.44
CA PHE A 153 -13.52 10.06 5.73
C PHE A 153 -14.89 9.38 5.60
N PRO A 154 -16.01 10.13 5.75
CA PRO A 154 -17.35 9.57 5.63
C PRO A 154 -17.61 8.80 4.32
N GLU A 155 -16.90 9.18 3.25
CA GLU A 155 -16.93 8.53 1.94
C GLU A 155 -16.44 7.07 1.96
N PHE A 156 -15.52 6.71 2.86
CA PHE A 156 -14.84 5.41 2.86
C PHE A 156 -15.08 4.56 4.12
N ILE A 157 -15.42 5.18 5.25
CA ILE A 157 -15.53 4.50 6.54
C ILE A 157 -16.59 3.40 6.57
N ASN A 158 -17.67 3.55 5.81
CA ASN A 158 -18.80 2.60 5.78
C ASN A 158 -18.78 1.65 4.57
N VAL A 159 -17.69 1.60 3.81
CA VAL A 159 -17.58 0.73 2.64
C VAL A 159 -17.21 -0.69 3.07
N SER A 160 -18.15 -1.63 2.96
CA SER A 160 -17.98 -3.01 3.40
C SER A 160 -17.08 -3.86 2.48
N ASP A 161 -17.05 -3.58 1.17
CA ASP A 161 -16.18 -4.30 0.25
C ASP A 161 -14.74 -3.75 0.36
N PRO A 162 -13.79 -4.53 0.91
CA PRO A 162 -12.42 -4.07 1.10
C PRO A 162 -11.70 -3.76 -0.23
N GLN A 163 -12.04 -4.45 -1.33
CA GLN A 163 -11.45 -4.18 -2.65
C GLN A 163 -11.90 -2.81 -3.15
N PHE A 164 -13.21 -2.58 -3.23
CA PHE A 164 -13.75 -1.30 -3.66
C PHE A 164 -13.29 -0.14 -2.77
N ARG A 165 -13.19 -0.36 -1.44
CA ARG A 165 -12.72 0.66 -0.49
C ARG A 165 -11.30 1.12 -0.81
N ILE A 166 -10.33 0.19 -0.87
CA ILE A 166 -8.92 0.57 -1.10
C ILE A 166 -8.73 1.19 -2.49
N GLU A 167 -9.40 0.69 -3.52
CA GLU A 167 -9.35 1.28 -4.87
C GLU A 167 -9.89 2.71 -4.89
N SER A 168 -10.99 2.97 -4.18
CA SER A 168 -11.60 4.29 -4.10
C SER A 168 -10.71 5.28 -3.33
N VAL A 169 -10.13 4.84 -2.21
CA VAL A 169 -9.14 5.59 -1.44
C VAL A 169 -7.93 5.95 -2.29
N LEU A 170 -7.36 4.97 -3.01
CA LEU A 170 -6.21 5.18 -3.90
C LEU A 170 -6.56 6.09 -5.08
N SER A 171 -7.73 5.92 -5.69
CA SER A 171 -8.19 6.77 -6.80
C SER A 171 -8.27 8.24 -6.38
N ARG A 172 -8.84 8.51 -5.21
CA ARG A 172 -8.86 9.86 -4.64
C ARG A 172 -7.45 10.37 -4.35
N PHE A 173 -6.62 9.56 -3.71
CA PHE A 173 -5.24 9.91 -3.37
C PHE A 173 -4.42 10.29 -4.60
N ILE A 174 -4.47 9.47 -5.65
CA ILE A 174 -3.76 9.70 -6.91
C ILE A 174 -4.30 10.97 -7.59
N ARG A 175 -5.63 11.14 -7.68
CA ARG A 175 -6.25 12.31 -8.31
C ARG A 175 -5.85 13.62 -7.61
N GLU A 176 -5.89 13.65 -6.28
CA GLU A 176 -5.48 14.84 -5.52
C GLU A 176 -4.00 15.14 -5.72
N GLY A 177 -3.11 14.14 -5.68
CA GLY A 177 -1.69 14.34 -5.96
C GLY A 177 -1.39 14.81 -7.38
N CYS A 178 -2.13 14.33 -8.38
CA CYS A 178 -2.00 14.77 -9.76
C CYS A 178 -2.30 16.27 -9.95
N ALA A 179 -3.15 16.85 -9.09
CA ALA A 179 -3.48 18.27 -9.11
C ALA A 179 -2.41 19.17 -8.46
N SER A 180 -1.34 18.60 -7.88
CA SER A 180 -0.22 19.38 -7.35
C SER A 180 0.60 20.02 -8.47
N ILE A 181 0.96 21.29 -8.25
CA ILE A 181 1.91 22.05 -9.07
C ILE A 181 3.26 22.25 -8.38
N GLN A 182 3.31 22.07 -7.06
CA GLN A 182 4.50 22.27 -6.24
C GLN A 182 4.63 21.13 -5.21
N PRO A 183 5.17 19.97 -5.61
CA PRO A 183 5.34 18.82 -4.72
C PRO A 183 6.16 19.19 -3.47
N ALA A 184 5.71 18.74 -2.30
CA ALA A 184 6.42 18.92 -1.04
C ALA A 184 7.66 18.01 -0.98
N ASN A 185 8.67 18.41 -0.22
CA ASN A 185 9.85 17.57 -0.02
C ASN A 185 9.59 16.54 1.10
N VAL A 186 9.01 15.39 0.74
CA VAL A 186 8.69 14.30 1.68
C VAL A 186 9.89 13.35 1.81
N ALA A 187 10.34 13.14 3.04
CA ALA A 187 11.36 12.14 3.37
C ALA A 187 10.77 10.73 3.21
N CYS A 188 11.22 9.99 2.18
CA CYS A 188 10.61 8.71 1.82
C CYS A 188 11.45 7.47 2.16
N ARG A 189 12.62 7.58 2.82
CA ARG A 189 13.56 6.46 2.97
C ARG A 189 13.06 5.33 3.90
N CYS A 190 12.19 5.64 4.86
CA CYS A 190 11.64 4.68 5.82
C CYS A 190 10.19 5.03 6.10
N THR A 191 9.29 4.05 5.99
CA THR A 191 7.84 4.25 6.13
C THR A 191 7.45 4.86 7.48
N VAL A 192 8.18 4.53 8.55
CA VAL A 192 8.00 5.08 9.90
C VAL A 192 8.31 6.57 9.94
N PHE A 193 9.41 7.00 9.34
CA PHE A 193 9.79 8.41 9.31
C PHE A 193 8.96 9.21 8.31
N THR A 194 8.60 8.62 7.16
CA THR A 194 7.68 9.24 6.20
C THR A 194 6.38 9.65 6.88
N LYS A 195 5.82 8.79 7.74
CA LYS A 195 4.60 9.12 8.51
C LYS A 195 4.79 10.41 9.31
N SER A 196 5.85 10.48 10.10
CA SER A 196 6.11 11.65 10.95
C SER A 196 6.36 12.91 10.13
N ASP A 197 7.05 12.78 8.99
CA ASP A 197 7.35 13.89 8.09
C ASP A 197 6.11 14.41 7.37
N MET A 198 5.24 13.53 6.88
CA MET A 198 3.95 13.93 6.29
C MET A 198 3.10 14.73 7.28
N ILE A 199 3.02 14.28 8.53
CA ILE A 199 2.26 15.00 9.57
C ILE A 199 2.93 16.34 9.90
N HIS A 200 4.26 16.37 9.93
CA HIS A 200 5.00 17.62 10.11
C HIS A 200 4.76 18.63 8.98
N LEU A 201 4.71 18.18 7.73
CA LEU A 201 4.38 19.02 6.57
C LEU A 201 2.93 19.50 6.64
N GLN A 202 1.97 18.65 7.04
CA GLN A 202 0.59 19.08 7.29
C GLN A 202 0.53 20.15 8.38
N ASN A 203 1.29 19.98 9.47
CA ASN A 203 1.38 20.97 10.55
C ASN A 203 1.96 22.31 10.10
N LYS A 204 2.81 22.32 9.07
CA LYS A 204 3.34 23.53 8.44
C LYS A 204 2.41 24.16 7.41
N GLY A 205 1.20 23.61 7.23
CA GLY A 205 0.22 24.12 6.28
C GLY A 205 0.46 23.70 4.83
N ASN A 206 1.34 22.72 4.56
CA ASN A 206 1.48 22.17 3.20
C ASN A 206 0.15 21.52 2.77
N ALA A 207 -0.29 21.80 1.55
CA ALA A 207 -1.50 21.19 1.02
C ALA A 207 -1.30 19.67 0.87
N VAL A 208 -2.34 18.90 1.17
CA VAL A 208 -2.31 17.43 1.09
C VAL A 208 -1.90 16.96 -0.31
N ARG A 209 -2.42 17.58 -1.38
CA ARG A 209 -2.01 17.31 -2.77
C ARG A 209 -0.50 17.39 -3.00
N ASP A 210 0.17 18.37 -2.38
CA ASP A 210 1.61 18.60 -2.55
C ASP A 210 2.42 17.55 -1.80
N ILE A 211 1.94 17.14 -0.62
CA ILE A 211 2.52 16.02 0.14
C ILE A 211 2.38 14.72 -0.65
N ILE A 212 1.22 14.45 -1.24
CA ILE A 212 0.99 13.23 -2.03
C ILE A 212 1.90 13.21 -3.26
N ALA A 213 2.02 14.31 -4.00
CA ALA A 213 2.94 14.38 -5.14
C ALA A 213 4.41 14.21 -4.69
N GLY A 214 4.79 14.85 -3.58
CA GLY A 214 6.11 14.71 -2.97
C GLY A 214 6.46 13.29 -2.57
N LEU A 215 5.48 12.56 -2.03
CA LEU A 215 5.59 11.14 -1.67
C LEU A 215 5.92 10.27 -2.90
N HIS A 216 5.22 10.47 -4.03
CA HIS A 216 5.47 9.71 -5.25
C HIS A 216 6.81 10.03 -5.88
N GLU A 217 7.23 11.30 -5.85
CA GLU A 217 8.60 11.68 -6.26
C GLU A 217 9.65 11.06 -5.35
N GLY A 218 9.41 11.01 -4.04
CA GLY A 218 10.30 10.38 -3.08
C GLY A 218 10.43 8.86 -3.29
N VAL A 219 9.33 8.17 -3.62
CA VAL A 219 9.35 6.75 -4.03
C VAL A 219 10.23 6.54 -5.26
N ALA A 220 10.05 7.36 -6.30
CA ALA A 220 10.85 7.27 -7.52
C ALA A 220 12.34 7.56 -7.25
N LYS A 221 12.66 8.55 -6.41
CA LYS A 221 14.03 8.87 -5.99
C LYS A 221 14.68 7.71 -5.23
N ASN A 222 13.94 7.06 -4.32
CA ASN A 222 14.42 5.90 -3.59
C ASN A 222 14.67 4.71 -4.50
N PHE A 223 13.75 4.44 -5.44
CA PHE A 223 13.93 3.37 -6.42
C PHE A 223 15.20 3.62 -7.24
N LYS A 224 15.39 4.85 -7.74
CA LYS A 224 16.60 5.26 -8.47
C LYS A 224 17.86 5.06 -7.63
N SER A 225 17.90 5.52 -6.38
CA SER A 225 19.10 5.44 -5.55
C SER A 225 19.42 4.02 -5.09
N THR A 226 18.43 3.16 -4.91
CA THR A 226 18.60 1.82 -4.34
C THR A 226 18.83 0.76 -5.42
N LEU A 227 18.03 0.77 -6.48
CA LEU A 227 18.05 -0.26 -7.51
C LEU A 227 18.85 0.18 -8.73
N ILE A 228 18.56 1.36 -9.28
CA ILE A 228 19.28 1.83 -10.49
C ILE A 228 20.71 2.29 -10.15
N THR A 229 20.91 2.91 -8.99
CA THR A 229 22.20 3.44 -8.51
C THR A 229 22.82 4.42 -9.51
N ASN A 230 24.06 4.20 -9.94
CA ASN A 230 24.80 5.09 -10.86
C ASN A 230 24.68 4.66 -12.33
N ARG A 231 23.76 3.74 -12.66
CA ARG A 231 23.61 3.21 -14.01
C ARG A 231 22.89 4.21 -14.91
N THR A 232 23.39 4.36 -16.13
CA THR A 232 22.68 5.06 -17.19
C THR A 232 21.66 4.11 -17.80
N LEU A 233 20.42 4.59 -17.93
CA LEU A 233 19.35 3.87 -18.58
C LEU A 233 19.34 4.25 -20.06
N HIS A 234 19.26 3.25 -20.94
CA HIS A 234 19.28 3.43 -22.39
C HIS A 234 17.89 3.26 -23.01
N GLY A 235 16.97 2.58 -22.32
CA GLY A 235 15.59 2.41 -22.75
C GLY A 235 15.44 1.47 -23.95
N PRO A 236 14.19 1.15 -24.34
CA PRO A 236 12.92 1.46 -23.68
C PRO A 236 12.76 0.85 -22.28
N VAL A 237 12.25 1.64 -21.33
CA VAL A 237 12.01 1.21 -19.94
C VAL A 237 10.56 0.78 -19.76
N ALA A 238 10.34 -0.49 -19.45
CA ALA A 238 9.04 -1.03 -19.07
C ALA A 238 8.74 -0.76 -17.60
N PHE A 239 7.50 -0.40 -17.27
CA PHE A 239 7.00 -0.34 -15.90
C PHE A 239 5.82 -1.29 -15.74
N ILE A 240 5.99 -2.30 -14.89
CA ILE A 240 5.06 -3.42 -14.70
C ILE A 240 4.67 -3.59 -13.23
N GLY A 241 3.72 -4.49 -12.98
CA GLY A 241 3.14 -4.73 -11.66
C GLY A 241 1.93 -3.84 -11.37
N GLY A 242 1.27 -4.08 -10.23
CA GLY A 242 0.07 -3.33 -9.85
C GLY A 242 0.34 -1.84 -9.63
N PHE A 243 1.54 -1.48 -9.16
CA PHE A 243 1.88 -0.07 -8.92
C PHE A 243 2.03 0.74 -10.21
N ALA A 244 2.28 0.09 -11.36
CA ALA A 244 2.33 0.78 -12.65
C ALA A 244 0.97 1.38 -13.06
N SER A 245 -0.17 0.88 -12.56
CA SER A 245 -1.49 1.51 -12.79
C SER A 245 -1.62 2.90 -12.16
N ASN A 246 -0.70 3.29 -11.28
CA ASN A 246 -0.70 4.60 -10.66
C ASN A 246 -0.11 5.65 -11.62
N GLU A 247 -0.96 6.46 -12.24
CA GLU A 247 -0.55 7.51 -13.18
C GLU A 247 0.39 8.54 -12.54
N LEU A 248 0.20 8.87 -11.26
CA LEU A 248 1.08 9.76 -10.53
C LEU A 248 2.46 9.14 -10.29
N ALA A 249 2.53 7.82 -10.06
CA ALA A 249 3.79 7.09 -10.03
C ALA A 249 4.48 7.15 -11.39
N LYS A 250 3.78 6.85 -12.50
CA LYS A 250 4.34 6.97 -13.87
C LYS A 250 4.93 8.36 -14.12
N LYS A 251 4.18 9.42 -13.81
CA LYS A 251 4.61 10.83 -13.94
C LYS A 251 5.86 11.11 -13.11
N SER A 252 5.88 10.63 -11.86
CA SER A 252 6.99 10.83 -10.93
C SER A 252 8.25 10.09 -11.38
N PHE A 253 8.14 8.82 -11.77
CA PHE A 253 9.27 8.07 -12.29
C PHE A 253 9.82 8.68 -13.58
N LYS A 254 8.96 9.07 -14.53
CA LYS A 254 9.39 9.78 -15.75
C LYS A 254 10.18 11.04 -15.43
N LYS A 255 9.69 11.86 -14.48
CA LYS A 255 10.38 13.09 -14.03
C LYS A 255 11.73 12.79 -13.38
N ILE A 256 11.81 11.81 -12.49
CA ILE A 256 13.02 11.52 -11.70
C ILE A 256 14.10 10.77 -12.51
N LEU A 257 13.68 9.92 -13.46
CA LEU A 257 14.59 9.22 -14.35
C LEU A 257 15.01 10.09 -15.54
N GLY A 258 14.19 11.06 -15.95
CA GLY A 258 14.50 11.96 -17.07
C GLY A 258 14.33 11.30 -18.44
N LEU A 259 13.52 10.25 -18.53
CA LEU A 259 13.29 9.48 -19.76
C LEU A 259 11.86 8.91 -19.77
N ASP A 260 11.41 8.50 -20.96
CA ASP A 260 10.07 7.94 -21.15
C ASP A 260 9.92 6.54 -20.58
N ILE A 261 8.78 6.31 -19.93
CA ILE A 261 8.44 5.05 -19.27
C ILE A 261 7.18 4.49 -19.92
N PHE A 262 7.28 3.24 -20.34
CA PHE A 262 6.24 2.53 -21.06
C PHE A 262 5.55 1.53 -20.14
N ILE A 263 4.23 1.56 -20.13
CA ILE A 263 3.41 0.60 -19.36
C ILE A 263 2.74 -0.29 -20.40
N PRO A 264 3.10 -1.58 -20.49
CA PRO A 264 2.42 -2.52 -21.38
C PRO A 264 0.92 -2.61 -21.09
N ARG A 265 0.10 -2.91 -22.09
CA ARG A 265 -1.37 -3.04 -21.91
C ARG A 265 -1.74 -4.02 -20.80
N HIS A 266 -1.00 -5.12 -20.70
CA HIS A 266 -1.22 -6.23 -19.75
C HIS A 266 -0.18 -6.21 -18.61
N HIS A 267 0.20 -5.03 -18.13
CA HIS A 267 1.32 -4.84 -17.21
C HIS A 267 1.16 -5.51 -15.82
N THR A 268 -0.07 -5.83 -15.41
CA THR A 268 -0.38 -6.53 -14.15
C THR A 268 -0.14 -8.03 -14.25
N ILE A 269 -0.38 -8.65 -15.41
CA ILE A 269 -0.33 -10.11 -15.56
C ILE A 269 0.97 -10.63 -16.17
N VAL A 270 2.00 -9.78 -16.29
CA VAL A 270 3.27 -10.15 -16.95
C VAL A 270 3.88 -11.43 -16.35
N GLY A 271 3.88 -11.56 -15.02
CA GLY A 271 4.33 -12.78 -14.34
C GLY A 271 3.47 -13.99 -14.69
N ALA A 272 2.14 -13.88 -14.55
CA ALA A 272 1.21 -14.97 -14.84
C ALA A 272 1.31 -15.46 -16.30
N LEU A 273 1.42 -14.53 -17.25
CA LEU A 273 1.64 -14.83 -18.67
C LEU A 273 2.98 -15.52 -18.89
N GLY A 274 4.02 -15.03 -18.23
CA GLY A 274 5.34 -15.65 -18.25
C GLY A 274 5.36 -17.10 -17.79
N ALA A 275 4.66 -17.40 -16.71
CA ALA A 275 4.53 -18.76 -16.18
C ALA A 275 3.81 -19.68 -17.19
N VAL A 276 2.77 -19.17 -17.88
CA VAL A 276 2.09 -19.90 -18.96
C VAL A 276 3.06 -20.20 -20.10
N LEU A 277 3.78 -19.19 -20.59
CA LEU A 277 4.73 -19.35 -21.70
C LEU A 277 5.86 -20.32 -21.34
N SER A 278 6.36 -20.26 -20.11
CA SER A 278 7.37 -21.22 -19.63
C SER A 278 6.82 -22.65 -19.58
N ALA A 279 5.60 -22.84 -19.08
CA ALA A 279 4.96 -24.15 -19.04
C ALA A 279 4.68 -24.73 -20.44
N ILE A 280 4.34 -23.88 -21.42
CA ILE A 280 4.21 -24.28 -22.83
C ILE A 280 5.56 -24.75 -23.36
N ARG A 281 6.62 -23.95 -23.19
CA ARG A 281 7.98 -24.27 -23.65
C ARG A 281 8.50 -25.59 -23.09
N ASN A 282 8.24 -25.83 -21.80
CA ASN A 282 8.72 -27.02 -21.09
C ASN A 282 7.76 -28.23 -21.22
N GLY A 283 6.62 -28.08 -21.91
CA GLY A 283 5.58 -29.11 -21.95
C GLY A 283 4.95 -29.44 -20.58
N ALA A 284 5.22 -28.63 -19.55
CA ALA A 284 4.87 -28.89 -18.16
C ALA A 284 3.49 -28.34 -17.76
N GLY A 285 3.05 -28.66 -16.55
CA GLY A 285 1.76 -28.22 -15.99
C GLY A 285 0.68 -29.29 -16.05
N TYR A 286 -0.20 -29.27 -15.06
CA TYR A 286 -1.28 -30.24 -14.85
C TYR A 286 -2.62 -29.52 -14.72
N THR A 287 -3.72 -30.26 -14.84
CA THR A 287 -5.04 -29.74 -14.48
C THR A 287 -5.18 -29.74 -12.96
N VAL A 288 -5.84 -28.73 -12.42
CA VAL A 288 -6.34 -28.71 -11.04
C VAL A 288 -7.71 -28.05 -11.03
N ARG A 289 -8.56 -28.43 -10.08
CA ARG A 289 -9.90 -27.89 -9.88
C ARG A 289 -9.94 -26.87 -8.76
N SER A 290 -10.89 -25.95 -8.83
CA SER A 290 -11.15 -24.98 -7.76
C SER A 290 -11.38 -25.63 -6.39
N SER A 291 -12.02 -26.80 -6.37
CA SER A 291 -12.28 -27.61 -5.17
C SER A 291 -11.01 -28.20 -4.55
N GLU A 292 -10.01 -28.55 -5.35
CA GLU A 292 -8.71 -29.04 -4.85
C GLU A 292 -7.94 -27.90 -4.18
N ILE A 293 -7.99 -26.70 -4.77
CA ILE A 293 -7.38 -25.50 -4.16
C ILE A 293 -8.10 -25.15 -2.86
N SER A 294 -9.43 -25.14 -2.81
CA SER A 294 -10.17 -24.79 -1.58
C SER A 294 -9.86 -25.76 -0.43
N ASN A 295 -9.68 -27.04 -0.71
CA ASN A 295 -9.32 -28.07 0.27
C ASN A 295 -7.95 -27.83 0.95
N LEU A 296 -7.05 -27.05 0.34
CA LEU A 296 -5.78 -26.67 0.98
C LEU A 296 -5.98 -25.92 2.30
N SER A 297 -7.05 -25.14 2.41
CA SER A 297 -7.36 -24.39 3.64
C SER A 297 -7.65 -25.30 4.83
N ALA A 298 -8.22 -26.49 4.59
CA ALA A 298 -8.50 -27.49 5.62
C ALA A 298 -7.29 -28.36 5.96
N SER A 299 -6.32 -28.48 5.04
CA SER A 299 -5.16 -29.38 5.17
C SER A 299 -4.12 -28.94 6.20
N GLY A 300 -4.19 -27.71 6.72
CA GLY A 300 -3.17 -27.16 7.62
C GLY A 300 -1.81 -26.90 6.95
N ALA A 301 -1.66 -27.10 5.63
CA ALA A 301 -0.42 -26.87 4.89
C ALA A 301 0.10 -25.42 4.98
N PHE A 302 -0.73 -24.50 5.46
CA PHE A 302 -0.45 -23.07 5.65
C PHE A 302 -0.60 -22.64 7.12
N ALA A 303 -0.74 -23.58 8.06
CA ALA A 303 -0.89 -23.27 9.47
C ALA A 303 0.44 -22.78 10.04
N ILE A 304 0.52 -21.48 10.31
CA ILE A 304 1.61 -20.88 11.08
C ILE A 304 1.31 -21.15 12.57
N PRO A 305 2.31 -21.45 13.42
CA PRO A 305 2.11 -21.50 14.86
C PRO A 305 1.46 -20.21 15.36
N THR A 306 0.27 -20.32 15.97
CA THR A 306 -0.45 -19.19 16.54
C THR A 306 -0.37 -19.21 18.06
N THR A 307 -0.38 -18.03 18.67
CA THR A 307 -0.61 -17.87 20.11
C THR A 307 -2.10 -17.64 20.35
N SER A 308 -2.55 -17.83 21.59
CA SER A 308 -3.89 -17.39 22.01
C SER A 308 -4.10 -15.91 21.63
N PRO A 309 -5.28 -15.53 21.10
CA PRO A 309 -5.58 -14.14 20.79
C PRO A 309 -5.29 -13.24 21.98
N LEU A 310 -4.74 -12.04 21.71
CA LEU A 310 -4.52 -11.05 22.74
C LEU A 310 -5.87 -10.71 23.39
N THR A 311 -5.99 -11.00 24.68
CA THR A 311 -7.14 -10.58 25.46
C THR A 311 -6.87 -9.17 25.96
N PHE A 312 -7.59 -8.19 25.44
CA PHE A 312 -7.59 -6.85 25.99
C PHE A 312 -8.30 -6.87 27.33
N THR A 313 -7.56 -7.09 28.42
CA THR A 313 -8.01 -6.56 29.71
C THR A 313 -8.03 -5.05 29.58
N SER A 314 -9.21 -4.45 29.66
CA SER A 314 -9.39 -3.00 29.73
C SER A 314 -8.79 -2.49 31.04
N GLY A 315 -7.46 -2.46 31.14
CA GLY A 315 -6.81 -1.52 32.02
C GLY A 315 -7.05 -0.18 31.39
N TYR A 316 -7.98 0.61 31.93
CA TYR A 316 -7.89 2.05 31.75
C TYR A 316 -6.44 2.40 32.07
N PHE A 317 -5.76 3.15 31.19
CA PHE A 317 -4.59 3.89 31.65
C PHE A 317 -5.09 4.61 32.90
N SER A 318 -4.57 4.24 34.07
CA SER A 318 -4.92 4.94 35.29
C SER A 318 -4.69 6.42 35.01
N ASP A 319 -5.61 7.28 35.46
CA ASP A 319 -5.43 8.73 35.40
C ASP A 319 -4.22 9.09 36.27
N LEU A 320 -3.01 8.80 35.78
CA LEU A 320 -1.77 9.02 36.48
C LEU A 320 -1.52 10.52 36.48
N GLY A 321 -1.34 11.08 37.67
CA GLY A 321 -1.16 12.51 37.92
C GLY A 321 -2.40 13.15 38.53
N GLU A 322 -2.25 13.70 39.73
CA GLU A 322 -3.29 14.44 40.44
C GLU A 322 -3.68 15.70 39.66
N VAL A 323 -4.98 15.88 39.46
CA VAL A 323 -5.56 17.12 38.92
C VAL A 323 -6.16 17.86 40.10
N SER A 324 -5.64 19.06 40.41
CA SER A 324 -6.11 19.85 41.55
C SER A 324 -7.53 20.42 41.34
N GLY A 325 -8.00 20.42 40.09
CA GLY A 325 -9.24 21.08 39.68
C GLY A 325 -9.08 22.60 39.68
N PHE A 326 -10.05 23.29 39.10
CA PHE A 326 -10.07 24.76 39.12
C PHE A 326 -10.57 25.27 40.47
N PRO A 327 -10.04 26.42 40.95
CA PRO A 327 -10.52 27.05 42.18
C PRO A 327 -11.98 27.52 42.08
N SER A 328 -12.77 27.19 43.11
CA SER A 328 -14.14 27.68 43.30
C SER A 328 -14.18 29.19 43.57
N GLY A 329 -15.31 29.84 43.29
CA GLY A 329 -15.51 31.28 43.53
C GLY A 329 -16.01 32.02 42.28
N ASN A 330 -15.89 33.35 42.25
CA ASN A 330 -16.21 34.17 41.07
C ASN A 330 -14.99 34.91 40.51
N ASP A 331 -13.82 34.75 41.15
CA ASP A 331 -12.62 35.48 40.76
C ASP A 331 -12.06 35.00 39.42
N GLU A 332 -11.38 35.92 38.73
CA GLU A 332 -10.63 35.62 37.50
C GLU A 332 -9.47 34.66 37.81
N ILE A 333 -9.41 33.56 37.07
CA ILE A 333 -8.40 32.52 37.20
C ILE A 333 -7.38 32.71 36.07
N LYS A 334 -6.17 33.12 36.42
CA LYS A 334 -5.04 33.17 35.49
C LYS A 334 -4.52 31.78 35.22
N VAL A 335 -4.35 31.42 33.95
CA VAL A 335 -3.84 30.10 33.56
C VAL A 335 -2.83 30.19 32.42
N TYR A 336 -2.03 29.14 32.30
CA TYR A 336 -1.21 28.87 31.13
C TYR A 336 -1.68 27.56 30.50
N MET A 337 -1.70 27.50 29.17
CA MET A 337 -2.08 26.30 28.43
C MET A 337 -0.86 25.68 27.77
N GLY A 338 -0.76 24.36 27.81
CA GLY A 338 0.28 23.60 27.13
C GLY A 338 -0.33 22.60 26.16
N PHE A 339 0.18 22.56 24.93
CA PHE A 339 -0.18 21.58 23.93
C PHE A 339 1.03 20.77 23.47
N ASP A 340 0.99 19.46 23.70
CA ASP A 340 1.92 18.52 23.05
C ASP A 340 1.22 17.87 21.86
N ILE A 341 1.54 18.36 20.66
CA ILE A 341 0.89 17.96 19.41
C ILE A 341 1.76 16.90 18.72
N GLY A 342 1.40 15.64 18.92
CA GLY A 342 2.07 14.49 18.33
C GLY A 342 1.41 13.99 17.05
N SER A 343 2.06 13.05 16.37
CA SER A 343 1.52 12.37 15.19
C SER A 343 0.43 11.34 15.48
N THR A 344 0.36 10.88 16.72
CA THR A 344 -0.58 9.85 17.16
C THR A 344 -1.59 10.44 18.10
N THR A 345 -1.13 11.25 19.06
CA THR A 345 -1.98 11.84 20.09
C THR A 345 -1.60 13.27 20.42
N THR A 346 -2.61 14.06 20.72
CA THR A 346 -2.52 15.45 21.17
C THR A 346 -2.81 15.49 22.66
N LYS A 347 -1.94 16.12 23.44
CA LYS A 347 -2.17 16.35 24.87
C LYS A 347 -2.37 17.84 25.12
N MET A 348 -3.34 18.14 25.96
CA MET A 348 -3.61 19.50 26.45
C MET A 348 -3.48 19.50 27.96
N VAL A 349 -2.85 20.54 28.50
CA VAL A 349 -2.78 20.80 29.94
C VAL A 349 -3.13 22.26 30.21
N ILE A 350 -3.84 22.53 31.30
CA ILE A 350 -4.06 23.87 31.85
C ILE A 350 -3.44 23.91 33.23
N VAL A 351 -2.55 24.87 33.44
CA VAL A 351 -1.82 25.05 34.69
C VAL A 351 -2.01 26.44 35.28
N SER A 352 -1.90 26.54 36.59
CA SER A 352 -1.82 27.79 37.33
C SER A 352 -0.45 28.47 37.15
N PRO A 353 -0.29 29.74 37.56
CA PRO A 353 1.01 30.42 37.56
C PRO A 353 2.06 29.76 38.46
N ASP A 354 1.64 29.06 39.53
CA ASP A 354 2.49 28.28 40.43
C ASP A 354 2.72 26.83 39.95
N GLY A 355 2.24 26.47 38.75
CA GLY A 355 2.51 25.18 38.10
C GLY A 355 1.59 24.02 38.51
N LYS A 356 0.49 24.27 39.22
CA LYS A 356 -0.52 23.25 39.55
C LYS A 356 -1.35 22.92 38.32
N VAL A 357 -1.63 21.63 38.11
CA VAL A 357 -2.43 21.15 36.97
C VAL A 357 -3.91 21.25 37.31
N TYR A 358 -4.62 22.17 36.64
CA TYR A 358 -6.07 22.33 36.77
C TYR A 358 -6.85 21.40 35.85
N TYR A 359 -6.31 21.10 34.67
CA TYR A 359 -6.95 20.24 33.69
C TYR A 359 -5.89 19.55 32.82
N LYS A 360 -6.16 18.31 32.43
CA LYS A 360 -5.38 17.57 31.44
C LYS A 360 -6.32 16.82 30.51
N ARG A 361 -5.94 16.69 29.25
CA ARG A 361 -6.68 15.91 28.25
C ARG A 361 -5.71 15.21 27.32
N TYR A 362 -5.98 13.95 27.05
CA TYR A 362 -5.29 13.15 26.06
C TYR A 362 -6.30 12.72 25.00
N ILE A 363 -6.04 13.05 23.75
CA ILE A 363 -6.90 12.65 22.62
C ILE A 363 -6.07 12.08 21.48
N PRO A 364 -6.61 11.14 20.69
CA PRO A 364 -6.05 10.78 19.39
C PRO A 364 -5.96 12.00 18.47
N THR A 365 -4.86 12.14 17.73
CA THR A 365 -4.68 13.21 16.74
C THR A 365 -5.37 12.88 15.42
N GLU A 366 -5.53 11.60 15.08
CA GLU A 366 -6.22 11.12 13.86
C GLU A 366 -5.67 11.76 12.57
N GLY A 367 -4.38 12.11 12.55
CA GLY A 367 -3.76 12.80 11.40
C GLY A 367 -4.30 14.22 11.14
N GLN A 368 -5.20 14.72 11.99
CA GLN A 368 -5.86 16.02 11.87
C GLN A 368 -5.55 16.90 13.10
N PRO A 369 -4.33 17.47 13.17
CA PRO A 369 -3.82 18.17 14.34
C PRO A 369 -4.67 19.38 14.75
N VAL A 370 -5.16 20.15 13.78
CA VAL A 370 -6.05 21.30 14.03
C VAL A 370 -7.39 20.85 14.63
N GLU A 371 -8.00 19.80 14.07
CA GLU A 371 -9.26 19.27 14.58
C GLU A 371 -9.10 18.64 15.96
N ALA A 372 -7.97 17.98 16.22
CA ALA A 372 -7.65 17.48 17.54
C ALA A 372 -7.57 18.62 18.57
N ILE A 373 -6.84 19.71 18.29
CA ILE A 373 -6.77 20.87 19.19
C ILE A 373 -8.17 21.45 19.45
N ARG A 374 -8.98 21.65 18.40
CA ARG A 374 -10.37 22.12 18.52
C ARG A 374 -11.21 21.21 19.40
N LYS A 375 -11.08 19.89 19.22
CA LYS A 375 -11.77 18.87 20.02
C LYS A 375 -11.33 18.91 21.49
N ALA A 376 -10.03 19.06 21.76
CA ALA A 376 -9.51 19.19 23.12
C ALA A 376 -10.06 20.43 23.84
N ILE A 377 -10.04 21.59 23.17
CA ILE A 377 -10.58 22.84 23.72
C ILE A 377 -12.09 22.73 23.92
N LYS A 378 -12.82 22.18 22.95
CA LYS A 378 -14.27 21.96 23.05
C LYS A 378 -14.61 21.09 24.27
N ASN A 379 -13.89 19.99 24.46
CA ASN A 379 -14.07 19.13 25.63
C ASN A 379 -13.79 19.84 26.94
N PHE A 380 -12.78 20.71 26.97
CA PHE A 380 -12.53 21.54 28.15
C PHE A 380 -13.73 22.46 28.45
N LEU A 381 -14.23 23.17 27.43
CA LEU A 381 -15.39 24.07 27.57
C LEU A 381 -16.68 23.33 27.96
N GLU A 382 -16.85 22.08 27.52
CA GLU A 382 -17.97 21.21 27.92
C GLU A 382 -17.82 20.69 29.37
N THR A 383 -16.59 20.52 29.85
CA THR A 383 -16.32 20.02 31.22
C THR A 383 -16.41 21.15 32.25
N TRP A 384 -16.05 22.38 31.87
CA TRP A 384 -16.00 23.52 32.77
C TRP A 384 -16.91 24.67 32.30
N ASN A 385 -18.11 24.74 32.89
CA ASN A 385 -19.16 25.71 32.54
C ASN A 385 -18.81 27.17 32.85
N ASP A 386 -17.73 27.42 33.60
CA ASP A 386 -17.34 28.76 34.07
C ASP A 386 -16.07 29.27 33.38
N ALA A 387 -15.89 28.89 32.11
CA ALA A 387 -14.72 29.25 31.30
C ALA A 387 -14.54 30.78 31.14
N LYS A 388 -15.59 31.58 31.38
CA LYS A 388 -15.54 33.05 31.34
C LYS A 388 -14.62 33.65 32.40
N ARG A 389 -14.35 32.92 33.49
CA ARG A 389 -13.41 33.34 34.54
C ARG A 389 -11.95 33.09 34.16
N ILE A 390 -11.68 32.39 33.06
CA ILE A 390 -10.33 31.99 32.72
C ILE A 390 -9.64 33.07 31.89
N LYS A 391 -8.54 33.58 32.43
CA LYS A 391 -7.61 34.43 31.70
C LYS A 391 -6.37 33.66 31.29
N VAL A 392 -6.29 33.34 30.01
CA VAL A 392 -5.12 32.70 29.42
C VAL A 392 -3.99 33.72 29.34
N CYS A 393 -2.96 33.53 30.17
CA CYS A 393 -1.79 34.39 30.25
C CYS A 393 -0.69 33.98 29.27
N GLY A 394 -0.74 32.75 28.77
CA GLY A 394 0.18 32.26 27.75
C GLY A 394 -0.17 30.86 27.29
N VAL A 395 0.27 30.52 26.08
CA VAL A 395 0.12 29.20 25.47
C VAL A 395 1.49 28.70 25.02
N GLY A 396 1.87 27.50 25.45
CA GLY A 396 3.08 26.82 25.04
C GLY A 396 2.77 25.59 24.19
N THR A 397 3.65 25.25 23.26
CA THR A 397 3.52 24.03 22.48
C THR A 397 4.86 23.38 22.15
N THR A 398 4.87 22.04 22.04
CA THR A 398 6.06 21.27 21.62
C THR A 398 6.30 21.34 20.11
N LYS A 399 5.25 21.54 19.29
CA LYS A 399 5.26 21.69 17.81
C LYS A 399 3.97 22.37 17.32
N GLY A 400 3.98 23.04 16.16
CA GLY A 400 2.76 23.60 15.56
C GLY A 400 2.40 25.02 16.05
N TYR A 401 3.41 25.85 16.33
CA TYR A 401 3.25 27.26 16.69
C TYR A 401 2.35 28.02 15.70
N ASP A 402 2.53 27.76 14.40
CA ASP A 402 1.75 28.39 13.33
C ASP A 402 0.26 28.00 13.38
N LEU A 403 -0.06 26.79 13.89
CA LEU A 403 -1.44 26.31 14.01
C LEU A 403 -2.21 26.98 15.15
N LEU A 404 -1.51 27.55 16.13
CA LEU A 404 -2.14 28.27 17.25
C LEU A 404 -2.42 29.74 16.92
N GLN A 405 -1.84 30.27 15.83
CA GLN A 405 -2.11 31.64 15.36
C GLN A 405 -3.29 31.73 14.39
N ALA A 406 -3.65 30.61 13.74
CA ALA A 406 -4.78 30.49 12.81
C ALA A 406 -6.07 30.12 13.54
#